data_AF-A0A833FVZ9-F1
#
_entry.id   AF-A0A833FVZ9-F1
#
_cell.length_a   1.000
_cell.length_b   1.000
_cell.length_c   1.000
_cell.angle_alpha   90.00
_cell.angle_beta   90.00
_cell.angle_gamma   90.00
#
_symmetry.space_group_name_H-M   'P 1'
#
loop_
_entity.id
_entity.type
_entity.pdbx_description
1 polymer ?
#
loop_
_entity_poly.entity_id
_entity_poly.type
_entity_poly.pdbx_seq_one_letter_code
_entity_poly.pdbx_strand_id
1 'polypeptide(L)'
;MARMSLVDDRFIVRAATIDELLSDEYVPLRGEQRDADTAGSRLAAWCRASASGDWQAFRRRLDRDGLSFEHVLARFSTVVRTASAPLPRWVGDARWIEVALQGNGRSPPARTSGFPFEDVFATVADEAELRLRGAVGQHALDGFALSARESLRSLLLDKLCSLCAPALYARFVEARRSQTAISPAAGMTQPSRALYEQFIHDLRAHGLRRLFDEKPILLRLIATVVGQWIASSSNLVVRLASDHLAIRRVLLNDAAEAPVIGVSGDLSDPHNGGQSVLILEFADGARVVYKPKDLSADLMWHALVERLNRSGAPIDLRVPRTLVRDGYGWNEFVTHVDCEEPAAASRFFRRTGASLALFHCFSVTDMHQENMIAQGEFPVPIDLEMILQGEEPGNEALQPETRAVDAARKRIADSVMAVGLLPAFGKAADDGVYVVGGVAAEWTSGTRLAWSNVNTDLMRPSMQKEQAKSTSNLPFVAGRYSHIAEHVEDFALGFETYARFLMEARSKPIDASLFDGMAGLLVRKVVRPTQFYYFLLNRLRNHA
;
A
#
# COMPACT_ATOMS: atom_id res chain seq x y z
N MET A 1 18.48 -3.76 39.83
CA MET A 1 19.10 -2.77 38.95
C MET A 1 18.14 -2.47 37.81
N ALA A 2 17.67 -1.23 37.69
CA ALA A 2 16.88 -0.83 36.52
C ALA A 2 17.76 -1.00 35.26
N ARG A 3 17.33 -1.84 34.30
CA ARG A 3 18.03 -1.97 33.01
C ARG A 3 18.01 -0.59 32.34
N MET A 4 19.18 -0.04 32.02
CA MET A 4 19.27 1.16 31.18
C MET A 4 18.60 0.88 29.83
N SER A 5 17.73 1.79 29.38
CA SER A 5 17.05 1.72 28.07
C SER A 5 18.09 1.64 26.95
N LEU A 6 17.78 0.86 25.92
CA LEU A 6 18.55 0.80 24.69
C LEU A 6 18.57 2.14 23.95
N VAL A 7 17.49 2.93 24.06
CA VAL A 7 17.27 4.14 23.24
C VAL A 7 17.93 5.36 23.90
N ASP A 8 19.26 5.31 23.99
CA ASP A 8 20.12 6.43 24.38
C ASP A 8 20.56 7.27 23.16
N ASP A 9 21.25 8.40 23.39
CA ASP A 9 21.68 9.28 22.29
C ASP A 9 22.60 8.58 21.28
N ARG A 10 23.42 7.62 21.73
CA ARG A 10 24.28 6.84 20.84
C ARG A 10 23.45 5.96 19.92
N PHE A 11 22.41 5.31 20.44
CA PHE A 11 21.48 4.53 19.64
C PHE A 11 20.73 5.42 18.63
N ILE A 12 20.27 6.60 19.06
CA ILE A 12 19.56 7.55 18.18
C ILE A 12 20.46 7.97 17.01
N VAL A 13 21.73 8.32 17.26
CA VAL A 13 22.70 8.64 16.20
C VAL A 13 22.90 7.48 15.24
N ARG A 14 23.00 6.24 15.74
CA ARG A 14 23.16 5.05 14.89
C ARG A 14 21.91 4.70 14.09
N ALA A 15 20.74 5.17 14.52
CA ALA A 15 19.46 5.02 13.85
C ALA A 15 19.07 6.24 13.00
N ALA A 16 19.95 7.25 12.89
CA ALA A 16 19.66 8.47 12.16
C ALA A 16 19.65 8.23 10.64
N THR A 17 18.75 8.91 9.93
CA THR A 17 18.76 8.93 8.46
C THR A 17 19.87 9.86 7.95
N ILE A 18 20.18 9.77 6.66
CA ILE A 18 21.13 10.71 6.03
C ILE A 18 20.62 12.15 6.19
N ASP A 19 19.33 12.39 5.98
CA ASP A 19 18.75 13.75 6.10
C ASP A 19 18.84 14.28 7.53
N GLU A 20 18.61 13.43 8.54
CA GLU A 20 18.79 13.80 9.94
C GLU A 20 20.25 14.12 10.23
N LEU A 21 21.19 13.28 9.81
CA LEU A 21 22.63 13.52 9.99
C LEU A 21 23.10 14.82 9.33
N LEU A 22 22.48 15.22 8.22
CA LEU A 22 22.80 16.44 7.49
C LEU A 22 22.15 17.71 8.07
N SER A 23 21.18 17.56 8.96
CA SER A 23 20.51 18.66 9.64
C SER A 23 21.36 19.31 10.74
N ASP A 24 20.87 20.43 11.28
CA ASP A 24 21.51 21.12 12.40
C ASP A 24 21.28 20.45 13.76
N GLU A 25 20.46 19.40 13.81
CA GLU A 25 20.22 18.62 15.03
C GLU A 25 21.40 17.73 15.41
N TYR A 26 22.33 17.51 14.49
CA TYR A 26 23.52 16.70 14.69
C TYR A 26 24.75 17.59 14.46
N VAL A 27 25.73 17.54 15.36
CA VAL A 27 26.99 18.31 15.27
C VAL A 27 28.17 17.37 15.10
N PRO A 28 29.16 17.70 14.24
CA PRO A 28 30.32 16.85 14.06
C PRO A 28 31.21 17.03 15.29
N LEU A 29 31.67 15.93 15.88
CA LEU A 29 32.74 16.04 16.85
C LEU A 29 34.02 16.41 16.09
N ARG A 30 34.83 17.30 16.66
CA ARG A 30 36.17 17.58 16.12
C ARG A 30 37.00 16.30 16.29
N GLY A 31 37.20 15.60 15.18
CA GLY A 31 37.71 14.24 15.14
C GLY A 31 39.16 14.11 14.65
N GLU A 32 39.84 13.07 15.14
CA GLU A 32 41.17 12.65 14.71
C GLU A 32 41.13 11.93 13.35
N GLN A 33 42.27 11.43 12.85
CA GLN A 33 42.39 10.78 11.53
C GLN A 33 41.38 9.65 11.26
N ARG A 34 40.97 8.89 12.29
CA ARG A 34 39.94 7.83 12.17
C ARG A 34 38.55 8.33 11.79
N ASP A 35 38.22 9.57 12.14
CA ASP A 35 36.93 10.19 11.80
C ASP A 35 36.86 10.55 10.31
N ALA A 36 38.00 10.95 9.73
CA ALA A 36 38.12 11.22 8.30
C ALA A 36 37.95 9.94 7.46
N ASP A 37 38.57 8.82 7.88
CA ASP A 37 38.44 7.53 7.20
C ASP A 37 37.00 7.00 7.24
N THR A 38 36.32 7.18 8.39
CA THR A 38 34.91 6.81 8.56
C THR A 38 34.00 7.63 7.66
N ALA A 39 34.21 8.95 7.63
CA ALA A 39 33.46 9.87 6.78
C ALA A 39 33.62 9.52 5.29
N GLY A 40 34.88 9.31 4.85
CA GLY A 40 35.17 8.90 3.48
C GLY A 40 34.52 7.58 3.09
N SER A 41 34.55 6.59 3.99
CA SER A 41 33.93 5.27 3.75
C SER A 41 32.41 5.35 3.61
N ARG A 42 31.74 6.13 4.48
CA ARG A 42 30.29 6.38 4.42
C ARG A 42 29.91 7.13 3.15
N LEU A 43 30.70 8.13 2.75
CA LEU A 43 30.45 8.91 1.55
C LEU A 43 30.59 8.06 0.28
N ALA A 44 31.63 7.24 0.21
CA ALA A 44 31.82 6.27 -0.87
C ALA A 44 30.68 5.25 -0.92
N ALA A 45 30.18 4.79 0.23
CA ALA A 45 29.02 3.91 0.28
C ALA A 45 27.76 4.59 -0.26
N TRP A 46 27.53 5.87 0.06
CA TRP A 46 26.40 6.62 -0.48
C TRP A 46 26.51 6.85 -1.99
N CYS A 47 27.70 7.17 -2.50
CA CYS A 47 27.97 7.28 -3.93
C CYS A 47 27.70 5.96 -4.66
N ARG A 48 28.16 4.83 -4.11
CA ARG A 48 27.85 3.49 -4.64
C ARG A 48 26.36 3.19 -4.67
N ALA A 49 25.64 3.51 -3.60
CA ALA A 49 24.22 3.22 -3.49
C ALA A 49 23.34 4.11 -4.37
N SER A 50 23.68 5.39 -4.53
CA SER A 50 22.83 6.39 -5.20
C SER A 50 23.23 6.71 -6.64
N ALA A 51 24.48 6.43 -7.01
CA ALA A 51 25.04 6.76 -8.33
C ALA A 51 25.90 5.62 -8.90
N SER A 52 25.77 4.38 -8.39
CA SER A 52 26.57 3.22 -8.83
C SER A 52 28.09 3.45 -8.80
N GLY A 53 28.56 4.38 -7.97
CA GLY A 53 29.98 4.75 -7.84
C GLY A 53 30.44 5.85 -8.81
N ASP A 54 29.56 6.39 -9.65
CA ASP A 54 29.85 7.56 -10.50
C ASP A 54 29.84 8.84 -9.65
N TRP A 55 31.05 9.34 -9.34
CA TRP A 55 31.24 10.55 -8.57
C TRP A 55 30.76 11.82 -9.27
N GLN A 56 30.73 11.86 -10.60
CA GLN A 56 30.23 13.02 -11.33
C GLN A 56 28.71 13.08 -11.24
N ALA A 57 28.02 11.94 -11.41
CA ALA A 57 26.58 11.84 -11.18
C ALA A 57 26.21 12.11 -9.72
N PHE A 58 27.01 11.60 -8.78
CA PHE A 58 26.81 11.87 -7.35
C PHE A 58 26.97 13.35 -7.03
N ARG A 59 27.95 14.05 -7.62
CA ARG A 59 28.12 15.49 -7.41
C ARG A 59 26.92 16.29 -7.92
N ARG A 60 26.42 15.98 -9.13
CA ARG A 60 25.18 16.58 -9.66
C ARG A 60 23.99 16.36 -8.74
N ARG A 61 23.89 15.17 -8.13
CA ARG A 61 22.86 14.86 -7.14
C ARG A 61 22.98 15.77 -5.91
N LEU A 62 24.19 15.91 -5.34
CA LEU A 62 24.42 16.79 -4.19
C LEU A 62 24.09 18.25 -4.52
N ASP A 63 24.54 18.75 -5.67
CA ASP A 63 24.28 20.13 -6.08
C ASP A 63 22.78 20.39 -6.28
N ARG A 64 22.04 19.42 -6.86
CA ARG A 64 20.57 19.49 -6.98
C ARG A 64 19.88 19.56 -5.62
N ASP A 65 20.40 18.82 -4.64
CA ASP A 65 19.86 18.78 -3.28
C ASP A 65 20.39 19.96 -2.42
N GLY A 66 21.18 20.88 -2.99
CA GLY A 66 21.74 22.05 -2.30
C GLY A 66 22.87 21.72 -1.31
N LEU A 67 23.49 20.55 -1.43
CA LEU A 67 24.47 20.03 -0.48
C LEU A 67 25.91 20.24 -0.99
N SER A 68 26.77 20.83 -0.16
CA SER A 68 28.21 20.86 -0.44
C SER A 68 28.88 19.56 -0.01
N PHE A 69 29.91 19.14 -0.75
CA PHE A 69 30.69 17.94 -0.39
C PHE A 69 31.33 18.06 1.00
N GLU A 70 31.83 19.26 1.35
CA GLU A 70 32.42 19.54 2.67
C GLU A 70 31.40 19.37 3.79
N HIS A 71 30.19 19.92 3.61
CA HIS A 71 29.09 19.76 4.57
C HIS A 71 28.76 18.29 4.79
N VAL A 72 28.57 17.53 3.70
CA VAL A 72 28.26 16.09 3.80
C VAL A 72 29.39 15.33 4.48
N LEU A 73 30.64 15.56 4.07
CA LEU A 73 31.79 14.85 4.61
C LEU A 73 31.92 15.10 6.13
N ALA A 74 31.76 16.34 6.58
CA ALA A 74 31.78 16.68 8.00
C ALA A 74 30.68 15.92 8.77
N ARG A 75 29.45 15.85 8.23
CA ARG A 75 28.31 15.16 8.87
C ARG A 75 28.38 13.64 8.82
N PHE A 76 29.21 13.08 7.94
CA PHE A 76 29.45 11.65 7.85
C PHE A 76 30.57 11.18 8.78
N SER A 77 31.26 12.10 9.47
CA SER A 77 32.18 11.76 10.57
C SER A 77 31.44 11.29 11.82
N THR A 78 32.12 11.21 12.97
CA THR A 78 31.46 11.00 14.25
C THR A 78 30.64 12.25 14.60
N VAL A 79 29.34 12.06 14.80
CA VAL A 79 28.41 13.13 15.19
C VAL A 79 27.78 12.85 16.55
N VAL A 80 27.35 13.91 17.22
CA VAL A 80 26.50 13.84 18.40
C VAL A 80 25.25 14.67 18.17
N ARG A 81 24.18 14.35 18.90
CA ARG A 81 22.99 15.20 18.89
C ARG A 81 23.25 16.50 19.63
N THR A 82 22.74 17.58 19.09
CA THR A 82 22.70 18.87 19.77
C THR A 82 21.80 18.75 21.00
N ALA A 83 22.28 19.16 22.18
CA ALA A 83 21.54 18.96 23.44
C ALA A 83 20.16 19.65 23.46
N SER A 84 20.01 20.76 22.72
CA SER A 84 18.74 21.47 22.57
C SER A 84 17.83 20.91 21.48
N ALA A 85 18.28 19.95 20.68
CA ALA A 85 17.48 19.41 19.58
C ALA A 85 16.37 18.49 20.13
N PRO A 86 15.12 18.64 19.65
CA PRO A 86 14.02 17.78 20.06
C PRO A 86 14.35 16.32 19.70
N LEU A 87 13.88 15.39 20.53
CA LEU A 87 14.00 13.97 20.20
C LEU A 87 13.19 13.66 18.93
N PRO A 88 13.74 12.86 18.00
CA PRO A 88 12.96 12.39 16.87
C PRO A 88 11.69 11.68 17.33
N ARG A 89 10.56 11.91 16.64
CA ARG A 89 9.23 11.41 17.05
C ARG A 89 9.21 9.90 17.35
N TRP A 90 9.93 9.10 16.56
CA TRP A 90 9.99 7.64 16.72
C TRP A 90 10.62 7.21 18.05
N VAL A 91 11.44 8.05 18.70
CA VAL A 91 12.14 7.72 19.96
C VAL A 91 11.15 7.51 21.10
N GLY A 92 10.09 8.34 21.15
CA GLY A 92 9.02 8.17 22.13
C GLY A 92 8.36 6.80 21.98
N ASP A 93 8.08 6.40 20.74
CA ASP A 93 7.49 5.11 20.44
C ASP A 93 8.43 3.93 20.72
N ALA A 94 9.69 4.04 20.31
CA ALA A 94 10.70 3.01 20.52
C ALA A 94 10.90 2.66 22.00
N ARG A 95 10.83 3.65 22.91
CA ARG A 95 11.02 3.42 24.35
C ARG A 95 9.95 2.53 24.96
N TRP A 96 8.67 2.78 24.66
CA TRP A 96 7.61 1.93 25.20
C TRP A 96 7.54 0.59 24.46
N ILE A 97 7.87 0.56 23.16
CA ILE A 97 7.96 -0.68 22.38
C ILE A 97 9.05 -1.59 22.94
N GLU A 98 10.23 -1.04 23.30
CA GLU A 98 11.30 -1.79 23.94
C GLU A 98 10.82 -2.50 25.21
N VAL A 99 10.02 -1.81 26.04
CA VAL A 99 9.42 -2.37 27.25
C VAL A 99 8.38 -3.44 26.91
N ALA A 100 7.48 -3.17 25.96
CA ALA A 100 6.45 -4.11 25.55
C ALA A 100 7.03 -5.41 24.96
N LEU A 101 8.12 -5.33 24.21
CA LEU A 101 8.85 -6.48 23.66
C LEU A 101 9.48 -7.38 24.74
N GLN A 102 9.76 -6.84 25.93
CA GLN A 102 10.28 -7.59 27.08
C GLN A 102 9.15 -8.19 27.93
N GLY A 103 7.90 -7.77 27.72
CA GLY A 103 6.76 -8.30 28.43
C GLY A 103 6.63 -9.80 28.21
N ASN A 104 6.48 -10.56 29.30
CA ASN A 104 5.93 -11.90 29.22
C ASN A 104 4.48 -11.76 28.77
N GLY A 105 4.24 -11.84 27.46
CA GLY A 105 2.89 -11.83 26.92
C GLY A 105 2.00 -12.78 27.70
N ARG A 106 0.71 -12.43 27.82
CA ARG A 106 -0.32 -13.39 28.23
C ARG A 106 -0.15 -14.65 27.39
N SER A 107 -0.46 -15.82 27.97
CA SER A 107 -0.50 -17.09 27.22
C SER A 107 -1.09 -16.85 25.83
N PRO A 108 -0.51 -17.40 24.76
CA PRO A 108 -0.96 -17.13 23.40
C PRO A 108 -2.47 -17.30 23.33
N PRO A 109 -3.21 -16.37 22.70
CA PRO A 109 -4.65 -16.52 22.56
C PRO A 109 -4.96 -17.91 21.99
N ALA A 110 -6.09 -18.50 22.39
CA ALA A 110 -6.48 -19.86 21.98
C ALA A 110 -6.57 -20.05 20.44
N ARG A 111 -6.49 -18.95 19.67
CA ARG A 111 -6.30 -18.93 18.23
C ARG A 111 -5.11 -18.04 17.87
N THR A 112 -4.08 -18.64 17.28
CA THR A 112 -2.96 -17.95 16.62
C THR A 112 -3.46 -17.30 15.34
N SER A 113 -3.09 -16.05 15.07
CA SER A 113 -3.42 -15.37 13.80
C SER A 113 -2.66 -15.97 12.61
N GLY A 114 -1.61 -16.75 12.89
CA GLY A 114 -0.83 -17.46 11.88
C GLY A 114 0.23 -16.60 11.23
N PHE A 115 0.60 -15.47 11.84
CA PHE A 115 1.68 -14.61 11.33
C PHE A 115 3.05 -15.09 11.82
N PRO A 116 4.10 -14.97 10.99
CA PRO A 116 5.45 -15.41 11.33
C PRO A 116 6.01 -14.61 12.52
N PHE A 117 6.42 -15.30 13.59
CA PHE A 117 6.95 -14.71 14.81
C PHE A 117 5.97 -13.79 15.56
N GLU A 118 4.66 -14.02 15.41
CA GLU A 118 3.62 -13.19 16.06
C GLU A 118 3.76 -13.11 17.58
N ASP A 119 4.27 -14.18 18.19
CA ASP A 119 4.52 -14.24 19.63
C ASP A 119 5.50 -13.14 20.10
N VAL A 120 6.36 -12.60 19.23
CA VAL A 120 7.26 -11.49 19.58
C VAL A 120 6.50 -10.16 19.71
N PHE A 121 5.49 -9.94 18.87
CA PHE A 121 4.88 -8.62 18.68
C PHE A 121 3.47 -8.50 19.27
N ALA A 122 2.87 -9.57 19.77
CA ALA A 122 1.54 -9.56 20.38
C ALA A 122 1.40 -8.50 21.48
N THR A 123 2.37 -8.40 22.39
CA THR A 123 2.37 -7.39 23.48
C THR A 123 2.51 -5.96 22.96
N VAL A 124 3.26 -5.76 21.87
CA VAL A 124 3.39 -4.45 21.21
C VAL A 124 2.06 -4.06 20.58
N ALA A 125 1.37 -5.00 19.93
CA ALA A 125 0.07 -4.76 19.31
C ALA A 125 -1.02 -4.46 20.35
N ASP A 126 -1.03 -5.17 21.48
CA ASP A 126 -1.94 -4.91 22.60
C ASP A 126 -1.70 -3.51 23.21
N GLU A 127 -0.44 -3.14 23.47
CA GLU A 127 -0.09 -1.82 24.00
C GLU A 127 -0.38 -0.70 22.98
N ALA A 128 -0.20 -0.96 21.68
CA ALA A 128 -0.60 -0.02 20.63
C ALA A 128 -2.11 0.20 20.61
N GLU A 129 -2.92 -0.86 20.78
CA GLU A 129 -4.38 -0.75 20.89
C GLU A 129 -4.79 0.07 22.12
N LEU A 130 -4.14 -0.13 23.28
CA LEU A 130 -4.39 0.70 24.46
C LEU A 130 -4.09 2.18 24.21
N ARG A 131 -3.00 2.49 23.49
CA ARG A 131 -2.63 3.86 23.10
C ARG A 131 -3.60 4.47 22.12
N LEU A 132 -4.04 3.71 21.11
CA LEU A 132 -5.11 4.11 20.20
C LEU A 132 -6.37 4.49 20.99
N ARG A 133 -6.79 3.64 21.93
CA ARG A 133 -7.96 3.90 22.78
C ARG A 133 -7.80 5.14 23.65
N GLY A 134 -6.59 5.40 24.16
CA GLY A 134 -6.29 6.62 24.92
C GLY A 134 -6.25 7.89 24.07
N ALA A 135 -6.00 7.76 22.76
CA ALA A 135 -5.95 8.87 21.81
C ALA A 135 -7.32 9.30 21.27
N VAL A 136 -8.35 8.48 21.45
CA VAL A 136 -9.72 8.73 20.95
C VAL A 136 -10.73 8.75 22.11
N GLY A 137 -11.84 9.49 21.94
CA GLY A 137 -12.92 9.50 22.93
C GLY A 137 -13.69 8.18 22.96
N GLN A 138 -14.21 7.79 24.13
CA GLN A 138 -15.00 6.56 24.30
C GLN A 138 -16.19 6.50 23.33
N HIS A 139 -16.89 7.62 23.13
CA HIS A 139 -17.99 7.72 22.18
C HIS A 139 -17.60 7.31 20.74
N ALA A 140 -16.38 7.63 20.29
CA ALA A 140 -15.94 7.24 18.96
C ALA A 140 -15.64 5.74 18.87
N LEU A 141 -15.18 5.13 19.96
CA LEU A 141 -14.93 3.67 20.04
C LEU A 141 -16.21 2.85 20.09
N ASP A 142 -17.33 3.43 20.54
CA ASP A 142 -18.62 2.74 20.61
C ASP A 142 -19.15 2.35 19.22
N GLY A 143 -18.69 3.06 18.17
CA GLY A 143 -18.93 2.68 16.77
C GLY A 143 -18.19 1.42 16.31
N PHE A 144 -17.31 0.84 17.12
CA PHE A 144 -16.53 -0.37 16.81
C PHE A 144 -16.77 -1.47 17.85
N ALA A 145 -17.25 -2.62 17.39
CA ALA A 145 -17.30 -3.85 18.18
C ALA A 145 -15.89 -4.38 18.49
N LEU A 146 -15.78 -5.29 19.47
CA LEU A 146 -14.51 -5.91 19.85
C LEU A 146 -13.82 -6.60 18.66
N SER A 147 -14.57 -7.31 17.81
CA SER A 147 -14.04 -7.97 16.61
C SER A 147 -13.43 -7.00 15.60
N ALA A 148 -13.96 -5.79 15.47
CA ALA A 148 -13.39 -4.77 14.59
C ALA A 148 -12.08 -4.21 15.14
N ARG A 149 -11.96 -4.08 16.47
CA ARG A 149 -10.70 -3.69 17.14
C ARG A 149 -9.65 -4.79 16.99
N GLU A 150 -10.05 -6.05 17.14
CA GLU A 150 -9.19 -7.21 16.86
C GLU A 150 -8.73 -7.24 15.39
N SER A 151 -9.59 -6.82 14.46
CA SER A 151 -9.24 -6.68 13.04
C SER A 151 -8.14 -5.63 12.84
N LEU A 152 -8.29 -4.44 13.45
CA LEU A 152 -7.26 -3.40 13.39
C LEU A 152 -5.93 -3.86 14.00
N ARG A 153 -5.98 -4.54 15.16
CA ARG A 153 -4.80 -5.10 15.83
C ARG A 153 -4.10 -6.13 14.94
N SER A 154 -4.86 -6.98 14.27
CA SER A 154 -4.33 -7.99 13.34
C SER A 154 -3.61 -7.33 12.14
N LEU A 155 -4.13 -6.21 11.62
CA LEU A 155 -3.44 -5.43 10.57
C LEU A 155 -2.09 -4.86 11.03
N LEU A 156 -1.97 -4.45 12.30
CA LEU A 156 -0.66 -4.03 12.85
C LEU A 156 0.28 -5.23 12.98
N LEU A 157 -0.22 -6.34 13.53
CA LEU A 157 0.56 -7.54 13.76
C LEU A 157 1.15 -8.08 12.45
N ASP A 158 0.34 -8.14 11.40
CA ASP A 158 0.81 -8.53 10.06
C ASP A 158 1.95 -7.63 9.56
N LYS A 159 1.80 -6.29 9.66
CA LYS A 159 2.85 -5.34 9.25
C LYS A 159 4.15 -5.54 10.02
N LEU A 160 4.08 -5.76 11.34
CA LEU A 160 5.26 -5.97 12.19
C LEU A 160 5.95 -7.30 11.89
N CYS A 161 5.17 -8.37 11.80
CA CYS A 161 5.65 -9.70 11.45
C CYS A 161 6.30 -9.70 10.06
N SER A 162 5.63 -9.14 9.06
CA SER A 162 6.15 -9.04 7.69
C SER A 162 7.45 -8.21 7.61
N LEU A 163 7.54 -7.11 8.37
CA LEU A 163 8.76 -6.29 8.45
C LEU A 163 9.94 -7.05 9.07
N CYS A 164 9.69 -7.80 10.16
CA CYS A 164 10.75 -8.36 10.99
C CYS A 164 11.09 -9.81 10.67
N ALA A 165 10.22 -10.54 9.98
CA ALA A 165 10.36 -11.98 9.75
C ALA A 165 11.70 -12.37 9.07
N PRO A 166 12.23 -11.66 8.06
CA PRO A 166 13.52 -12.01 7.48
C PRO A 166 14.68 -11.99 8.51
N ALA A 167 14.75 -10.93 9.33
CA ALA A 167 15.80 -10.77 10.33
C ALA A 167 15.66 -11.78 11.49
N LEU A 168 14.43 -12.04 11.93
CA LEU A 168 14.15 -13.03 12.98
C LEU A 168 14.40 -14.46 12.49
N TYR A 169 14.05 -14.77 11.25
CA TYR A 169 14.26 -16.08 10.67
C TYR A 169 15.74 -16.41 10.49
N ALA A 170 16.58 -15.46 10.08
CA ALA A 170 18.03 -15.68 10.00
C ALA A 170 18.59 -16.16 11.35
N ARG A 171 18.19 -15.52 12.45
CA ARG A 171 18.58 -15.90 13.81
C ARG A 171 17.94 -17.21 14.28
N PHE A 172 16.69 -17.47 13.90
CA PHE A 172 16.04 -18.74 14.21
C PHE A 172 16.75 -19.92 13.53
N VAL A 173 17.22 -19.76 12.29
CA VAL A 173 18.01 -20.78 11.59
C VAL A 173 19.34 -21.04 12.29
N GLU A 174 20.03 -20.01 12.77
CA GLU A 174 21.26 -20.15 13.56
C GLU A 174 21.01 -20.90 14.87
N ALA A 175 20.00 -20.49 15.63
CA ALA A 175 19.62 -21.16 16.88
C ALA A 175 19.27 -22.64 16.65
N ARG A 176 18.47 -22.93 15.62
CA ARG A 176 18.10 -24.30 15.23
C ARG A 176 19.33 -25.12 14.89
N ARG A 177 20.28 -24.58 14.11
CA ARG A 177 21.54 -25.27 13.75
C ARG A 177 22.38 -25.60 14.99
N SER A 178 22.58 -24.64 15.88
CA SER A 178 23.35 -24.84 17.11
C SER A 178 22.75 -25.94 17.99
N GLN A 179 21.42 -26.02 18.08
CA GLN A 179 20.74 -27.01 18.90
C GLN A 179 20.74 -28.41 18.25
N THR A 180 20.61 -28.50 16.92
CA THR A 180 20.75 -29.77 16.19
C THR A 180 22.19 -30.32 16.17
N ALA A 181 23.21 -29.45 16.30
CA ALA A 181 24.60 -29.87 16.43
C ALA A 181 24.91 -30.48 17.81
N ILE A 182 24.19 -30.04 18.85
CA ILE A 182 24.30 -30.55 20.22
C ILE A 182 23.50 -31.85 20.40
N SER A 183 22.37 -31.98 19.71
CA SER A 183 21.54 -33.19 19.72
C SER A 183 21.03 -33.47 18.30
N PRO A 184 21.65 -34.40 17.55
CA PRO A 184 21.23 -34.71 16.19
C PRO A 184 19.88 -35.42 16.24
N ALA A 185 18.79 -34.66 16.18
CA ALA A 185 17.46 -35.20 16.02
C ALA A 185 17.35 -35.79 14.60
N ALA A 186 17.21 -37.11 14.50
CA ALA A 186 16.80 -37.77 13.27
C ALA A 186 15.51 -37.13 12.76
N GLY A 187 15.54 -36.65 11.51
CA GLY A 187 14.43 -36.08 10.73
C GLY A 187 13.20 -35.64 11.53
N MET A 188 13.12 -34.36 11.89
CA MET A 188 11.88 -33.77 12.42
C MET A 188 10.77 -33.91 11.36
N THR A 189 9.90 -34.91 11.52
CA THR A 189 8.80 -35.22 10.59
C THR A 189 7.45 -34.67 11.05
N GLN A 190 7.33 -34.21 12.30
CA GLN A 190 6.12 -33.63 12.87
C GLN A 190 6.38 -32.19 13.36
N PRO A 191 5.44 -31.25 13.16
CA PRO A 191 5.57 -29.88 13.62
C PRO A 191 5.50 -29.83 15.16
N SER A 192 6.66 -29.63 15.79
CA SER A 192 6.82 -29.28 17.22
C SER A 192 7.00 -27.76 17.36
N ARG A 193 6.70 -27.19 18.53
CA ARG A 193 6.99 -25.78 18.86
C ARG A 193 8.13 -25.60 19.86
N ALA A 194 8.75 -26.67 20.35
CA ALA A 194 9.69 -26.59 21.46
C ALA A 194 10.94 -25.73 21.17
N LEU A 195 11.57 -25.89 20.00
CA LEU A 195 12.73 -25.07 19.61
C LEU A 195 12.29 -23.63 19.33
N TYR A 196 11.14 -23.45 18.70
CA TYR A 196 10.56 -22.14 18.46
C TYR A 196 10.27 -21.39 19.77
N GLU A 197 9.62 -22.02 20.75
CA GLU A 197 9.31 -21.43 22.05
C GLU A 197 10.59 -21.08 22.83
N GLN A 198 11.59 -21.97 22.82
CA GLN A 198 12.90 -21.69 23.38
C GLN A 198 13.57 -20.48 22.69
N PHE A 199 13.50 -20.41 21.36
CA PHE A 199 14.02 -19.28 20.60
C PHE A 199 13.32 -17.97 20.99
N ILE A 200 11.99 -17.96 21.10
CA ILE A 200 11.25 -16.75 21.52
C ILE A 200 11.65 -16.32 22.93
N HIS A 201 11.83 -17.27 23.85
CA HIS A 201 12.29 -17.00 25.21
C HIS A 201 13.68 -16.33 25.21
N ASP A 202 14.66 -16.93 24.51
CA ASP A 202 16.04 -16.41 24.46
C ASP A 202 16.13 -15.08 23.70
N LEU A 203 15.30 -14.93 22.67
CA LEU A 203 15.13 -13.69 21.93
C LEU A 203 14.67 -12.57 22.85
N ARG A 204 13.65 -12.78 23.69
CA ARG A 204 13.17 -11.76 24.65
C ARG A 204 14.18 -11.46 25.76
N ALA A 205 14.88 -12.48 26.27
CA ALA A 205 15.83 -12.31 27.37
C ALA A 205 17.02 -11.41 26.99
N HIS A 206 17.62 -11.68 25.82
CA HIS A 206 18.85 -11.03 25.36
C HIS A 206 18.94 -10.80 23.84
N GLY A 207 18.24 -11.62 23.02
CA GLY A 207 18.39 -11.59 21.57
C GLY A 207 17.91 -10.30 20.89
N LEU A 208 16.79 -9.71 21.33
CA LEU A 208 16.25 -8.47 20.76
C LEU A 208 17.20 -7.29 20.95
N ARG A 209 17.80 -7.17 22.13
CA ARG A 209 18.81 -6.14 22.42
C ARG A 209 19.99 -6.23 21.46
N ARG A 210 20.56 -7.44 21.31
CA ARG A 210 21.63 -7.68 20.33
C ARG A 210 21.20 -7.37 18.90
N LEU A 211 19.97 -7.75 18.53
CA LEU A 211 19.42 -7.49 17.20
C LEU A 211 19.34 -5.99 16.91
N PHE A 212 18.82 -5.19 17.84
CA PHE A 212 18.74 -3.75 17.66
C PHE A 212 20.11 -3.06 17.79
N ASP A 213 21.01 -3.59 18.61
CA ASP A 213 22.40 -3.13 18.63
C ASP A 213 23.11 -3.37 17.29
N GLU A 214 22.86 -4.48 16.60
CA GLU A 214 23.40 -4.74 15.26
C GLU A 214 22.65 -3.95 14.17
N LYS A 215 21.32 -3.82 14.32
CA LYS A 215 20.40 -3.23 13.34
C LYS A 215 19.52 -2.14 13.98
N PRO A 216 20.09 -0.98 14.31
CA PRO A 216 19.37 0.08 15.04
C PRO A 216 18.18 0.64 14.25
N ILE A 217 18.28 0.64 12.93
CA ILE A 217 17.20 1.05 12.02
C ILE A 217 15.96 0.15 12.16
N LEU A 218 16.10 -1.12 12.56
CA LEU A 218 14.94 -2.01 12.69
C LEU A 218 13.98 -1.54 13.80
N LEU A 219 14.49 -1.13 14.96
CA LEU A 219 13.65 -0.59 16.04
C LEU A 219 12.99 0.73 15.63
N ARG A 220 13.73 1.59 14.90
CA ARG A 220 13.16 2.81 14.32
C ARG A 220 12.00 2.48 13.36
N LEU A 221 12.16 1.50 12.48
CA LEU A 221 11.12 1.10 11.53
C LEU A 221 9.89 0.52 12.25
N ILE A 222 10.09 -0.35 13.25
CA ILE A 222 9.02 -0.85 14.11
C ILE A 222 8.27 0.32 14.76
N ALA A 223 8.98 1.23 15.41
CA ALA A 223 8.39 2.41 16.03
C ALA A 223 7.63 3.30 15.04
N THR A 224 8.18 3.47 13.84
CA THR A 224 7.54 4.23 12.77
C THR A 224 6.24 3.57 12.32
N VAL A 225 6.24 2.25 12.05
CA VAL A 225 5.05 1.50 11.64
C VAL A 225 3.96 1.54 12.71
N VAL A 226 4.34 1.35 13.98
CA VAL A 226 3.40 1.41 15.11
C VAL A 226 2.81 2.82 15.24
N GLY A 227 3.64 3.87 15.22
CA GLY A 227 3.16 5.24 15.32
C GLY A 227 2.24 5.64 14.16
N GLN A 228 2.56 5.19 12.93
CA GLN A 228 1.71 5.36 11.74
C GLN A 228 0.37 4.62 11.86
N TRP A 229 0.38 3.39 12.39
CA TRP A 229 -0.84 2.64 12.65
C TRP A 229 -1.71 3.32 13.71
N ILE A 230 -1.13 3.75 14.84
CA ILE A 230 -1.87 4.46 15.89
C ILE A 230 -2.53 5.72 15.30
N ALA A 231 -1.78 6.52 14.53
CA ALA A 231 -2.30 7.74 13.93
C ALA A 231 -3.40 7.47 12.89
N SER A 232 -3.19 6.53 11.97
CA SER A 232 -4.15 6.23 10.91
C SER A 232 -5.42 5.55 11.44
N SER A 233 -5.31 4.65 12.41
CA SER A 233 -6.45 4.04 13.11
C SER A 233 -7.20 5.06 13.97
N SER A 234 -6.52 5.98 14.64
CA SER A 234 -7.18 7.07 15.40
C SER A 234 -8.01 7.94 14.46
N ASN A 235 -7.45 8.32 13.32
CA ASN A 235 -8.17 9.09 12.30
C ASN A 235 -9.40 8.32 11.79
N LEU A 236 -9.28 7.03 11.48
CA LEU A 236 -10.41 6.19 11.07
C LEU A 236 -11.53 6.21 12.11
N VAL A 237 -11.20 5.95 13.38
CA VAL A 237 -12.19 5.85 14.47
C VAL A 237 -12.92 7.18 14.66
N VAL A 238 -12.19 8.31 14.70
CA VAL A 238 -12.78 9.64 14.86
C VAL A 238 -13.62 10.04 13.65
N ARG A 239 -13.14 9.77 12.43
CA ARG A 239 -13.84 10.09 11.18
C ARG A 239 -15.12 9.26 11.05
N LEU A 240 -15.07 7.95 11.35
CA LEU A 240 -16.27 7.11 11.34
C LEU A 240 -17.32 7.64 12.30
N ALA A 241 -16.94 7.96 13.54
CA ALA A 241 -17.87 8.48 14.54
C ALA A 241 -18.54 9.79 14.08
N SER A 242 -17.76 10.67 13.45
CA SER A 242 -18.25 11.95 12.93
C SER A 242 -19.16 11.78 11.70
N ASP A 243 -18.88 10.79 10.86
CA ASP A 243 -19.54 10.60 9.57
C ASP A 243 -20.63 9.54 9.57
N HIS A 244 -20.82 8.80 10.67
CA HIS A 244 -21.67 7.60 10.73
C HIS A 244 -23.05 7.83 10.12
N LEU A 245 -23.79 8.83 10.59
CA LEU A 245 -25.13 9.14 10.07
C LEU A 245 -25.13 9.50 8.57
N ALA A 246 -24.10 10.22 8.11
CA ALA A 246 -23.98 10.59 6.70
C ALA A 246 -23.62 9.38 5.83
N ILE A 247 -22.76 8.48 6.32
CA ILE A 247 -22.44 7.21 5.66
C ILE A 247 -23.71 6.37 5.51
N ARG A 248 -24.47 6.18 6.60
CA ARG A 248 -25.72 5.43 6.60
C ARG A 248 -26.68 6.00 5.55
N ARG A 249 -26.93 7.31 5.56
CA ARG A 249 -27.89 7.96 4.67
C ARG A 249 -27.44 7.97 3.20
N VAL A 250 -26.21 8.39 2.93
CA VAL A 250 -25.74 8.64 1.55
C VAL A 250 -25.32 7.34 0.87
N LEU A 251 -24.63 6.45 1.58
CA LEU A 251 -24.03 5.26 1.00
C LEU A 251 -24.86 3.99 1.22
N LEU A 252 -25.70 3.94 2.25
CA LEU A 252 -26.44 2.72 2.60
C LEU A 252 -27.96 2.90 2.48
N ASN A 253 -28.44 4.11 2.18
CA ASN A 253 -29.87 4.46 2.10
C ASN A 253 -30.66 4.02 3.36
N ASP A 254 -30.00 4.08 4.52
CA ASP A 254 -30.58 3.74 5.81
C ASP A 254 -30.18 4.82 6.84
N ALA A 255 -30.92 4.93 7.94
CA ALA A 255 -30.58 5.78 9.07
C ALA A 255 -30.34 4.99 10.36
N ALA A 256 -30.56 3.66 10.36
CA ALA A 256 -30.33 2.83 11.54
C ALA A 256 -28.87 2.86 12.00
N GLU A 257 -28.65 2.91 13.31
CA GLU A 257 -27.31 2.78 13.86
C GLU A 257 -26.87 1.31 13.83
N ALA A 258 -25.64 1.08 13.37
CA ALA A 258 -24.98 -0.22 13.41
C ALA A 258 -23.50 0.00 13.72
N PRO A 259 -22.90 -0.76 14.66
CA PRO A 259 -21.47 -0.71 14.89
C PRO A 259 -20.72 -1.47 13.79
N VAL A 260 -19.46 -1.10 13.57
CA VAL A 260 -18.54 -1.85 12.72
C VAL A 260 -18.08 -3.11 13.46
N ILE A 261 -18.20 -4.26 12.82
CA ILE A 261 -17.83 -5.58 13.34
C ILE A 261 -16.56 -6.13 12.67
N GLY A 262 -16.16 -5.60 11.51
CA GLY A 262 -15.00 -6.06 10.77
C GLY A 262 -14.27 -4.93 10.06
N VAL A 263 -12.94 -5.04 9.99
CA VAL A 263 -12.08 -4.14 9.21
C VAL A 263 -11.16 -4.98 8.34
N SER A 264 -11.20 -4.78 7.03
CA SER A 264 -10.29 -5.43 6.09
C SER A 264 -9.36 -4.39 5.45
N GLY A 265 -8.08 -4.71 5.38
CA GLY A 265 -7.03 -3.88 4.76
C GLY A 265 -6.28 -4.62 3.66
N ASP A 266 -5.07 -4.16 3.36
CA ASP A 266 -4.20 -4.70 2.28
C ASP A 266 -4.83 -4.63 0.88
N LEU A 267 -5.68 -3.62 0.68
CA LEU A 267 -6.38 -3.32 -0.58
C LEU A 267 -5.61 -2.33 -1.44
N SER A 268 -4.64 -1.64 -0.86
CA SER A 268 -3.82 -0.63 -1.52
C SER A 268 -2.47 -0.54 -0.83
N ASP A 269 -1.46 -0.08 -1.56
CA ASP A 269 -0.19 0.30 -0.97
C ASP A 269 -0.40 1.41 0.09
N PRO A 270 0.36 1.39 1.20
CA PRO A 270 0.32 2.49 2.17
C PRO A 270 0.98 3.77 1.62
N HIS A 271 0.33 4.90 1.84
CA HIS A 271 0.80 6.24 1.46
C HIS A 271 0.75 7.20 2.67
N ASN A 272 1.35 8.39 2.55
CA ASN A 272 1.17 9.52 3.48
C ASN A 272 1.21 9.16 4.99
N GLY A 273 2.27 8.47 5.42
CA GLY A 273 2.41 8.04 6.82
C GLY A 273 1.60 6.79 7.16
N GLY A 274 1.52 5.83 6.24
CA GLY A 274 0.96 4.50 6.48
C GLY A 274 -0.55 4.39 6.29
N GLN A 275 -1.18 5.41 5.71
CA GLN A 275 -2.60 5.41 5.35
C GLN A 275 -2.85 4.48 4.17
N SER A 276 -3.91 3.67 4.25
CA SER A 276 -4.32 2.72 3.21
C SER A 276 -5.84 2.66 3.13
N VAL A 277 -6.37 2.20 2.01
CA VAL A 277 -7.80 1.93 1.85
C VAL A 277 -8.22 0.80 2.79
N LEU A 278 -9.40 0.94 3.41
CA LEU A 278 -9.98 -0.06 4.32
C LEU A 278 -11.44 -0.33 3.95
N ILE A 279 -11.88 -1.59 4.04
CA ILE A 279 -13.30 -1.95 4.01
C ILE A 279 -13.79 -2.09 5.44
N LEU A 280 -14.93 -1.47 5.75
CA LEU A 280 -15.62 -1.65 7.02
C LEU A 280 -16.87 -2.47 6.81
N GLU A 281 -17.11 -3.44 7.69
CA GLU A 281 -18.31 -4.26 7.74
C GLU A 281 -19.12 -3.89 9.00
N PHE A 282 -20.38 -3.55 8.82
CA PHE A 282 -21.32 -3.22 9.88
C PHE A 282 -22.08 -4.47 10.37
N ALA A 283 -22.61 -4.41 11.59
CA ALA A 283 -23.32 -5.52 12.23
C ALA A 283 -24.57 -6.01 11.46
N ASP A 284 -25.14 -5.18 10.60
CA ASP A 284 -26.26 -5.49 9.72
C ASP A 284 -25.83 -6.09 8.36
N GLY A 285 -24.53 -6.34 8.16
CA GLY A 285 -23.94 -6.85 6.92
C GLY A 285 -23.64 -5.79 5.87
N ALA A 286 -23.97 -4.51 6.13
CA ALA A 286 -23.62 -3.42 5.22
C ALA A 286 -22.09 -3.22 5.18
N ARG A 287 -21.57 -2.79 4.03
CA ARG A 287 -20.15 -2.52 3.84
C ARG A 287 -19.90 -1.17 3.18
N VAL A 288 -18.81 -0.53 3.57
CA VAL A 288 -18.32 0.72 2.97
C VAL A 288 -16.81 0.70 2.82
N VAL A 289 -16.30 1.50 1.90
CA VAL A 289 -14.87 1.65 1.66
C VAL A 289 -14.41 2.99 2.19
N TYR A 290 -13.50 2.98 3.17
CA TYR A 290 -12.79 4.16 3.67
C TYR A 290 -11.56 4.41 2.82
N LYS A 291 -11.46 5.61 2.25
CA LYS A 291 -10.28 6.05 1.51
C LYS A 291 -9.68 7.28 2.20
N PRO A 292 -8.49 7.18 2.82
CA PRO A 292 -7.84 8.31 3.47
C PRO A 292 -7.13 9.23 2.45
N LYS A 293 -7.84 9.61 1.38
CA LYS A 293 -7.38 10.49 0.31
C LYS A 293 -8.54 11.34 -0.20
N ASP A 294 -8.23 12.45 -0.86
CA ASP A 294 -9.25 13.28 -1.50
C ASP A 294 -10.04 12.48 -2.55
N LEU A 295 -11.37 12.53 -2.46
CA LEU A 295 -12.32 11.87 -3.37
C LEU A 295 -13.12 12.87 -4.21
N SER A 296 -12.65 14.10 -4.33
CA SER A 296 -13.28 15.13 -5.16
C SER A 296 -13.40 14.69 -6.62
N ALA A 297 -12.39 13.98 -7.14
CA ALA A 297 -12.44 13.38 -8.47
C ALA A 297 -13.55 12.32 -8.60
N ASP A 298 -13.67 11.39 -7.65
CA ASP A 298 -14.72 10.37 -7.62
C ASP A 298 -16.12 10.99 -7.56
N LEU A 299 -16.31 12.04 -6.74
CA LEU A 299 -17.59 12.75 -6.63
C LEU A 299 -17.95 13.47 -7.93
N MET A 300 -16.97 14.11 -8.57
CA MET A 300 -17.20 14.79 -9.84
C MET A 300 -17.53 13.80 -10.95
N TRP A 301 -16.85 12.66 -10.98
CA TRP A 301 -17.17 11.58 -11.89
C TRP A 301 -18.57 11.02 -11.66
N HIS A 302 -18.97 10.80 -10.40
CA HIS A 302 -20.32 10.41 -10.05
C HIS A 302 -21.36 11.41 -10.57
N ALA A 303 -21.16 12.71 -10.32
CA ALA A 303 -22.07 13.75 -10.80
C ALA A 303 -22.14 13.81 -12.34
N LEU A 304 -21.01 13.61 -13.03
CA LEU A 304 -20.95 13.55 -14.48
C LEU A 304 -21.76 12.37 -15.03
N VAL A 305 -21.52 11.16 -14.55
CA VAL A 305 -22.23 9.96 -15.02
C VAL A 305 -23.73 10.08 -14.79
N GLU A 306 -24.15 10.53 -13.61
CA GLU A 306 -25.55 10.82 -13.29
C GLU A 306 -26.19 11.84 -14.25
N ARG A 307 -25.46 12.90 -14.58
CA ARG A 307 -25.92 13.91 -15.54
C ARG A 307 -26.05 13.33 -16.95
N LEU A 308 -25.08 12.54 -17.41
CA LEU A 308 -25.11 11.92 -18.73
C LEU A 308 -26.28 10.92 -18.86
N ASN A 309 -26.48 10.07 -17.86
CA ASN A 309 -27.61 9.13 -17.84
C ASN A 309 -28.96 9.87 -17.88
N ARG A 310 -29.14 10.92 -17.05
CA ARG A 310 -30.36 11.76 -17.08
C ARG A 310 -30.57 12.51 -18.40
N SER A 311 -29.49 12.81 -19.12
CA SER A 311 -29.54 13.48 -20.43
C SER A 311 -29.86 12.52 -21.58
N GLY A 312 -30.21 11.27 -21.29
CA GLY A 312 -30.56 10.27 -22.29
C GLY A 312 -29.35 9.67 -23.00
N ALA A 313 -28.26 9.42 -22.26
CA ALA A 313 -27.13 8.65 -22.78
C ALA A 313 -27.63 7.31 -23.38
N PRO A 314 -27.08 6.87 -24.52
CA PRO A 314 -27.56 5.66 -25.20
C PRO A 314 -27.28 4.37 -24.41
N ILE A 315 -26.37 4.44 -23.44
CA ILE A 315 -25.93 3.33 -22.59
C ILE A 315 -25.73 3.88 -21.18
N ASP A 316 -26.49 3.38 -20.21
CA ASP A 316 -26.32 3.78 -18.81
C ASP A 316 -25.03 3.23 -18.22
N LEU A 317 -24.24 4.11 -17.60
CA LEU A 317 -23.05 3.76 -16.84
C LEU A 317 -23.32 3.82 -15.33
N ARG A 318 -22.53 3.08 -14.55
CA ARG A 318 -22.65 3.03 -13.09
C ARG A 318 -21.31 3.28 -12.43
N VAL A 319 -21.32 4.02 -11.35
CA VAL A 319 -20.15 4.38 -10.53
C VAL A 319 -20.54 4.36 -9.05
N PRO A 320 -19.59 4.15 -8.13
CA PRO A 320 -19.89 4.09 -6.72
C PRO A 320 -20.44 5.43 -6.21
N ARG A 321 -21.47 5.38 -5.36
CA ARG A 321 -21.81 6.53 -4.52
C ARG A 321 -20.61 6.94 -3.67
N THR A 322 -20.42 8.26 -3.53
CA THR A 322 -19.24 8.85 -2.89
C THR A 322 -19.65 9.90 -1.87
N LEU A 323 -19.08 9.79 -0.68
CA LEU A 323 -19.17 10.79 0.38
C LEU A 323 -17.80 11.42 0.60
N VAL A 324 -17.64 12.67 0.15
CA VAL A 324 -16.38 13.43 0.28
C VAL A 324 -16.32 14.16 1.61
N ARG A 325 -15.13 14.21 2.18
CA ARG A 325 -14.74 15.00 3.36
C ARG A 325 -13.40 15.67 3.11
N ASP A 326 -12.98 16.52 4.04
CA ASP A 326 -11.72 17.25 3.90
C ASP A 326 -10.51 16.31 4.00
N GLY A 327 -9.88 16.02 2.86
CA GLY A 327 -8.69 15.16 2.74
C GLY A 327 -8.95 13.66 2.92
N TYR A 328 -10.21 13.21 2.91
CA TYR A 328 -10.59 11.79 2.93
C TYR A 328 -12.01 11.59 2.38
N GLY A 329 -12.44 10.33 2.22
CA GLY A 329 -13.84 10.06 1.92
C GLY A 329 -14.23 8.60 2.05
N TRP A 330 -15.48 8.34 1.69
CA TRP A 330 -16.12 7.04 1.78
C TRP A 330 -16.81 6.70 0.45
N ASN A 331 -16.65 5.47 -0.03
CA ASN A 331 -17.45 4.94 -1.14
C ASN A 331 -18.40 3.86 -0.66
N GLU A 332 -19.51 3.69 -1.38
CA GLU A 332 -20.29 2.47 -1.27
C GLU A 332 -19.43 1.26 -1.61
N PHE A 333 -19.66 0.14 -0.94
CA PHE A 333 -18.98 -1.10 -1.27
C PHE A 333 -19.66 -1.74 -2.49
N VAL A 334 -18.93 -1.82 -3.61
CA VAL A 334 -19.40 -2.50 -4.82
C VAL A 334 -19.09 -3.98 -4.70
N THR A 335 -20.13 -4.80 -4.68
CA THR A 335 -20.00 -6.27 -4.65
C THR A 335 -20.04 -6.81 -6.07
N HIS A 336 -19.18 -7.79 -6.37
CA HIS A 336 -19.31 -8.58 -7.58
C HIS A 336 -20.63 -9.37 -7.54
N VAL A 337 -21.41 -9.31 -8.62
CA VAL A 337 -22.71 -9.97 -8.71
C VAL A 337 -22.78 -10.72 -10.04
N ASP A 338 -23.25 -11.96 -9.99
CA ASP A 338 -23.44 -12.78 -11.17
C ASP A 338 -24.46 -12.16 -12.14
N CYS A 339 -24.27 -12.39 -13.42
CA CYS A 339 -25.24 -12.07 -14.45
C CYS A 339 -26.40 -13.06 -14.40
N GLU A 340 -27.63 -12.54 -14.41
CA GLU A 340 -28.86 -13.35 -14.34
C GLU A 340 -29.10 -14.16 -15.63
N GLU A 341 -28.63 -13.65 -16.78
CA GLU A 341 -28.86 -14.27 -18.09
C GLU A 341 -27.65 -14.14 -19.04
N PRO A 342 -27.51 -15.03 -20.06
CA PRO A 342 -26.43 -14.96 -21.04
C PRO A 342 -26.30 -13.61 -21.76
N ALA A 343 -27.42 -12.95 -22.08
CA ALA A 343 -27.41 -11.65 -22.77
C ALA A 343 -26.83 -10.50 -21.92
N ALA A 344 -26.78 -10.67 -20.59
CA ALA A 344 -26.20 -9.69 -19.68
C ALA A 344 -24.68 -9.52 -19.90
N ALA A 345 -23.97 -10.57 -20.34
CA ALA A 345 -22.55 -10.46 -20.68
C ALA A 345 -22.31 -9.54 -21.90
N SER A 346 -23.13 -9.65 -22.94
CA SER A 346 -23.10 -8.71 -24.07
C SER A 346 -23.37 -7.27 -23.64
N ARG A 347 -24.35 -7.06 -22.74
CA ARG A 347 -24.63 -5.72 -22.20
C ARG A 347 -23.50 -5.20 -21.32
N PHE A 348 -22.85 -6.06 -20.54
CA PHE A 348 -21.64 -5.74 -19.78
C PHE A 348 -20.56 -5.19 -20.70
N PHE A 349 -20.15 -5.94 -21.73
CA PHE A 349 -19.07 -5.51 -22.62
C PHE A 349 -19.44 -4.27 -23.43
N ARG A 350 -20.72 -4.10 -23.79
CA ARG A 350 -21.22 -2.85 -24.39
C ARG A 350 -21.06 -1.66 -23.44
N ARG A 351 -21.38 -1.82 -22.14
CA ARG A 351 -21.12 -0.79 -21.12
C ARG A 351 -19.63 -0.55 -20.89
N THR A 352 -18.81 -1.59 -21.00
CA THR A 352 -17.35 -1.44 -20.89
C THR A 352 -16.79 -0.62 -22.06
N GLY A 353 -17.27 -0.86 -23.28
CA GLY A 353 -16.92 -0.04 -24.45
C GLY A 353 -17.33 1.42 -24.28
N ALA A 354 -18.55 1.66 -23.79
CA ALA A 354 -19.02 3.00 -23.46
C ALA A 354 -18.16 3.69 -22.39
N SER A 355 -17.77 2.95 -21.35
CA SER A 355 -16.86 3.43 -20.30
C SER A 355 -15.49 3.80 -20.89
N LEU A 356 -14.94 3.01 -21.82
CA LEU A 356 -13.68 3.31 -22.49
C LEU A 356 -13.74 4.65 -23.26
N ALA A 357 -14.83 4.92 -23.96
CA ALA A 357 -15.01 6.19 -24.68
C ALA A 357 -14.99 7.38 -23.71
N LEU A 358 -15.68 7.25 -22.58
CA LEU A 358 -15.71 8.29 -21.55
C LEU A 358 -14.34 8.45 -20.88
N PHE A 359 -13.70 7.36 -20.46
CA PHE A 359 -12.36 7.38 -19.87
C PHE A 359 -11.33 8.03 -20.79
N HIS A 360 -11.36 7.71 -22.08
CA HIS A 360 -10.47 8.31 -23.05
C HIS A 360 -10.70 9.82 -23.20
N CYS A 361 -11.97 10.26 -23.21
CA CYS A 361 -12.32 11.68 -23.29
C CYS A 361 -11.79 12.50 -22.10
N PHE A 362 -11.64 11.89 -20.92
CA PHE A 362 -11.14 12.51 -19.70
C PHE A 362 -9.69 12.14 -19.38
N SER A 363 -8.95 11.54 -20.32
CA SER A 363 -7.55 11.14 -20.14
C SER A 363 -7.35 10.33 -18.85
N VAL A 364 -8.27 9.43 -18.54
CA VAL A 364 -8.11 8.45 -17.44
C VAL A 364 -6.97 7.51 -17.81
N THR A 365 -6.17 7.13 -16.82
CA THR A 365 -5.15 6.09 -16.93
C THR A 365 -5.25 5.13 -15.74
N ASP A 366 -4.48 4.04 -15.77
CA ASP A 366 -4.39 3.08 -14.67
C ASP A 366 -5.70 2.33 -14.35
N MET A 367 -6.57 2.14 -15.34
CA MET A 367 -7.81 1.37 -15.20
C MET A 367 -7.60 -0.14 -15.39
N HIS A 368 -6.78 -0.76 -14.54
CA HIS A 368 -6.46 -2.20 -14.58
C HIS A 368 -7.49 -3.06 -13.81
N GLN A 369 -7.31 -4.39 -13.82
CA GLN A 369 -8.31 -5.34 -13.30
C GLN A 369 -8.68 -5.13 -11.82
N GLU A 370 -7.82 -4.55 -11.00
CA GLU A 370 -8.13 -4.29 -9.59
C GLU A 370 -9.08 -3.10 -9.40
N ASN A 371 -9.16 -2.22 -10.41
CA ASN A 371 -9.94 -0.98 -10.38
C ASN A 371 -11.34 -1.13 -11.02
N MET A 372 -11.71 -2.33 -11.46
CA MET A 372 -13.02 -2.63 -12.06
C MET A 372 -13.73 -3.76 -11.30
N ILE A 373 -15.02 -3.58 -11.02
CA ILE A 373 -15.88 -4.62 -10.46
C ILE A 373 -17.10 -4.84 -11.37
N ALA A 374 -17.34 -6.10 -11.74
CA ALA A 374 -18.54 -6.52 -12.46
C ALA A 374 -19.68 -6.73 -11.47
N GLN A 375 -20.65 -5.81 -11.48
CA GLN A 375 -21.87 -5.92 -10.69
C GLN A 375 -23.03 -6.29 -11.63
N GLY A 376 -23.20 -7.58 -11.88
CA GLY A 376 -24.08 -8.09 -12.92
C GLY A 376 -23.60 -7.60 -14.28
N GLU A 377 -24.50 -6.91 -15.00
CA GLU A 377 -24.22 -6.34 -16.32
C GLU A 377 -23.52 -4.97 -16.30
N PHE A 378 -23.08 -4.48 -15.14
CA PHE A 378 -22.43 -3.18 -14.99
C PHE A 378 -20.93 -3.31 -14.65
N PRO A 379 -20.02 -2.81 -15.51
CA PRO A 379 -18.62 -2.61 -15.19
C PRO A 379 -18.45 -1.34 -14.35
N VAL A 380 -18.23 -1.47 -13.06
CA VAL A 380 -18.15 -0.34 -12.12
C VAL A 380 -16.69 0.00 -11.82
N PRO A 381 -16.19 1.20 -12.19
CA PRO A 381 -14.85 1.64 -11.81
C PRO A 381 -14.84 2.06 -10.33
N ILE A 382 -13.87 1.55 -9.57
CA ILE A 382 -13.79 1.79 -8.11
C ILE A 382 -12.64 2.69 -7.69
N ASP A 383 -11.71 3.04 -8.59
CA ASP A 383 -10.66 4.03 -8.34
C ASP A 383 -10.44 4.91 -9.57
N LEU A 384 -10.66 6.22 -9.42
CA LEU A 384 -10.61 7.20 -10.52
C LEU A 384 -9.68 8.37 -10.20
N GLU A 385 -8.70 8.15 -9.32
CA GLU A 385 -7.75 9.18 -8.93
C GLU A 385 -6.78 9.60 -10.05
N MET A 386 -6.62 8.76 -11.07
CA MET A 386 -5.75 8.99 -12.25
C MET A 386 -6.53 9.53 -13.46
N ILE A 387 -7.47 10.45 -13.23
CA ILE A 387 -8.23 11.18 -14.27
C ILE A 387 -7.49 12.46 -14.71
N LEU A 388 -7.85 13.03 -15.87
CA LEU A 388 -7.31 14.29 -16.41
C LEU A 388 -5.79 14.29 -16.49
N GLN A 389 -5.20 13.16 -16.91
CA GLN A 389 -3.76 13.02 -16.96
C GLN A 389 -3.18 13.91 -18.07
N GLY A 390 -2.42 14.92 -17.65
CA GLY A 390 -1.68 15.77 -18.56
C GLY A 390 -0.58 14.99 -19.28
N GLU A 391 -0.22 15.48 -20.48
CA GLU A 391 0.93 15.01 -21.22
C GLU A 391 2.18 15.03 -20.32
N GLU A 392 2.98 13.96 -20.37
CA GLU A 392 4.29 14.03 -19.74
C GLU A 392 5.09 15.13 -20.43
N PRO A 393 5.78 16.01 -19.67
CA PRO A 393 6.68 16.98 -20.28
C PRO A 393 7.64 16.20 -21.18
N GLY A 394 7.54 16.44 -22.48
CA GLY A 394 8.39 15.77 -23.45
C GLY A 394 9.84 15.95 -23.03
N ASN A 395 10.64 14.89 -23.11
CA ASN A 395 12.07 15.02 -22.90
C ASN A 395 12.60 15.87 -24.06
N GLU A 396 12.75 17.19 -23.86
CA GLU A 396 13.09 18.16 -24.90
C GLU A 396 14.45 17.89 -25.57
N ALA A 397 15.22 16.94 -25.03
CA ALA A 397 16.40 16.36 -25.66
C ALA A 397 16.05 15.09 -26.47
N LEU A 398 15.08 15.17 -27.40
CA LEU A 398 14.84 14.10 -28.37
C LEU A 398 16.09 13.98 -29.27
N GLN A 399 16.87 12.93 -29.04
CA GLN A 399 17.98 12.58 -29.92
C GLN A 399 17.41 12.32 -31.34
N PRO A 400 18.01 12.84 -32.41
CA PRO A 400 17.51 12.63 -33.77
C PRO A 400 17.20 11.17 -34.10
N GLU A 401 17.97 10.26 -33.52
CA GLU A 401 17.90 8.81 -33.69
C GLU A 401 16.65 8.17 -33.06
N THR A 402 16.01 8.80 -32.05
CA THR A 402 14.85 8.23 -31.34
C THR A 402 13.50 8.82 -31.78
N ARG A 403 13.49 9.89 -32.59
CA ARG A 403 12.27 10.62 -32.96
C ARG A 403 11.12 9.75 -33.46
N ALA A 404 11.41 8.76 -34.32
CA ALA A 404 10.38 7.87 -34.87
C ALA A 404 9.75 6.98 -33.77
N VAL A 405 10.58 6.46 -32.85
CA VAL A 405 10.14 5.66 -31.71
C VAL A 405 9.31 6.53 -30.75
N ASP A 406 9.75 7.76 -30.50
CA ASP A 406 9.06 8.69 -29.60
C ASP A 406 7.71 9.13 -30.19
N ALA A 407 7.64 9.39 -31.50
CA ALA A 407 6.38 9.66 -32.18
C ALA A 407 5.41 8.46 -32.12
N ALA A 408 5.92 7.23 -32.28
CA ALA A 408 5.11 6.02 -32.14
C ALA A 408 4.58 5.84 -30.70
N ARG A 409 5.44 6.08 -29.69
CA ARG A 409 5.05 6.04 -28.28
C ARG A 409 3.99 7.10 -27.96
N LYS A 410 4.16 8.33 -28.46
CA LYS A 410 3.16 9.39 -28.29
C LYS A 410 1.83 8.99 -28.89
N ARG A 411 1.81 8.41 -30.10
CA ARG A 411 0.55 7.94 -30.71
C ARG A 411 -0.15 6.85 -29.89
N ILE A 412 0.60 5.98 -29.23
CA ILE A 412 0.03 4.96 -28.33
C ILE A 412 -0.49 5.62 -27.05
N ALA A 413 0.28 6.54 -26.46
CA ALA A 413 -0.09 7.29 -25.25
C ALA A 413 -1.33 8.18 -25.46
N ASP A 414 -1.52 8.70 -26.67
CA ASP A 414 -2.66 9.54 -27.04
C ASP A 414 -3.87 8.69 -27.50
N SER A 415 -3.85 7.37 -27.31
CA SER A 415 -4.92 6.44 -27.71
C SER A 415 -5.63 5.84 -26.51
N VAL A 416 -6.70 5.08 -26.79
CA VAL A 416 -7.43 4.29 -25.77
C VAL A 416 -6.56 3.30 -25.00
N MET A 417 -5.36 2.95 -25.50
CA MET A 417 -4.41 2.09 -24.77
C MET A 417 -3.92 2.70 -23.46
N ALA A 418 -3.79 4.03 -23.39
CA ALA A 418 -3.33 4.71 -22.18
C ALA A 418 -4.31 4.61 -21.01
N VAL A 419 -5.58 4.29 -21.29
CA VAL A 419 -6.60 4.09 -20.26
C VAL A 419 -6.24 2.91 -19.35
N GLY A 420 -5.57 1.88 -19.87
CA GLY A 420 -5.27 0.66 -19.12
C GLY A 420 -6.43 -0.33 -19.02
N LEU A 421 -7.60 -0.01 -19.60
CA LEU A 421 -8.77 -0.89 -19.60
C LEU A 421 -8.59 -2.10 -20.53
N LEU A 422 -7.98 -1.89 -21.71
CA LEU A 422 -7.79 -2.93 -22.71
C LEU A 422 -6.68 -3.91 -22.31
N PRO A 423 -6.80 -5.20 -22.66
CA PRO A 423 -5.74 -6.17 -22.42
C PRO A 423 -4.44 -5.76 -23.13
N ALA A 424 -3.36 -5.66 -22.36
CA ALA A 424 -2.01 -5.42 -22.84
C ALA A 424 -1.08 -6.55 -22.39
N PHE A 425 -0.17 -6.95 -23.26
CA PHE A 425 0.74 -8.07 -23.03
C PHE A 425 2.11 -7.57 -22.59
N GLY A 426 2.61 -8.14 -21.49
CA GLY A 426 3.95 -7.90 -20.97
C GLY A 426 4.77 -9.17 -20.94
N LYS A 427 6.10 -9.02 -20.92
CA LYS A 427 7.04 -10.13 -20.78
C LYS A 427 7.35 -10.37 -19.30
N ALA A 428 7.07 -11.57 -18.81
CA ALA A 428 7.39 -12.01 -17.46
C ALA A 428 8.90 -12.32 -17.30
N ALA A 429 9.37 -12.43 -16.06
CA ALA A 429 10.79 -12.67 -15.75
C ALA A 429 11.27 -14.07 -16.16
N ASP A 430 10.36 -15.02 -16.33
CA ASP A 430 10.59 -16.41 -16.75
C ASP A 430 10.39 -16.61 -18.27
N ASP A 431 10.48 -15.52 -19.05
CA ASP A 431 10.15 -15.47 -20.48
C ASP A 431 8.69 -15.80 -20.84
N GLY A 432 7.81 -15.93 -19.84
CA GLY A 432 6.37 -16.01 -20.04
C GLY A 432 5.74 -14.70 -20.53
N VAL A 433 4.45 -14.77 -20.87
CA VAL A 433 3.64 -13.59 -21.20
C VAL A 433 2.61 -13.41 -20.09
N TYR A 434 2.50 -12.18 -19.58
CA TYR A 434 1.42 -11.80 -18.67
C TYR A 434 0.49 -10.80 -19.36
N VAL A 435 -0.77 -10.79 -18.94
CA VAL A 435 -1.78 -9.85 -19.43
C VAL A 435 -2.16 -8.91 -18.30
N VAL A 436 -2.23 -7.62 -18.59
CA VAL A 436 -2.77 -6.60 -17.69
C VAL A 436 -3.91 -5.87 -18.39
N GLY A 437 -4.90 -5.43 -17.62
CA GLY A 437 -5.92 -4.51 -18.09
C GLY A 437 -7.25 -4.72 -17.39
N GLY A 438 -8.10 -3.69 -17.34
CA GLY A 438 -9.38 -3.73 -16.62
C GLY A 438 -10.31 -4.88 -17.03
N VAL A 439 -10.23 -5.36 -18.27
CA VAL A 439 -10.98 -6.54 -18.76
C VAL A 439 -10.11 -7.77 -19.07
N ALA A 440 -8.89 -7.81 -18.54
CA ALA A 440 -8.08 -9.02 -18.60
C ALA A 440 -8.72 -10.13 -17.74
N ALA A 441 -8.79 -11.34 -18.28
CA ALA A 441 -9.40 -12.48 -17.61
C ALA A 441 -8.43 -13.29 -16.75
N GLU A 442 -7.15 -13.19 -17.04
CA GLU A 442 -6.11 -13.93 -16.37
C GLU A 442 -5.42 -13.01 -15.36
N TRP A 443 -5.81 -13.14 -14.09
CA TRP A 443 -4.95 -12.69 -13.01
C TRP A 443 -3.75 -13.62 -13.01
N THR A 444 -2.62 -13.16 -13.56
CA THR A 444 -1.40 -13.96 -13.52
C THR A 444 -1.10 -14.32 -12.08
N SER A 445 -1.10 -15.62 -11.78
CA SER A 445 -0.78 -16.11 -10.45
C SER A 445 0.70 -15.86 -10.20
N GLY A 446 1.01 -14.83 -9.41
CA GLY A 446 2.36 -14.57 -8.96
C GLY A 446 2.87 -15.73 -8.12
N THR A 447 4.18 -15.82 -7.98
CA THR A 447 4.76 -16.54 -6.85
C THR A 447 5.09 -15.52 -5.77
N ARG A 448 4.65 -15.78 -4.55
CA ARG A 448 5.04 -14.97 -3.40
C ARG A 448 5.85 -15.79 -2.43
N LEU A 449 6.76 -15.12 -1.74
CA LEU A 449 7.41 -15.66 -0.57
C LEU A 449 6.34 -15.77 0.53
N ALA A 450 6.02 -17.00 0.92
CA ALA A 450 5.13 -17.29 2.04
C ALA A 450 5.88 -18.08 3.10
N TRP A 451 5.27 -18.23 4.28
CA TRP A 451 5.83 -19.00 5.38
C TRP A 451 5.09 -20.32 5.51
N SER A 452 5.84 -21.42 5.62
CA SER A 452 5.30 -22.75 5.89
C SER A 452 5.61 -23.16 7.34
N ASN A 453 4.71 -23.95 7.94
CA ASN A 453 4.79 -24.39 9.35
C ASN A 453 5.05 -23.22 10.31
N VAL A 454 4.29 -22.14 10.14
CA VAL A 454 4.45 -20.89 10.88
C VAL A 454 4.48 -21.14 12.39
N ASN A 455 5.44 -20.55 13.08
CA ASN A 455 5.63 -20.60 14.54
C ASN A 455 5.87 -22.02 15.09
N THR A 456 6.54 -22.86 14.30
CA THR A 456 6.99 -24.21 14.67
C THR A 456 8.48 -24.39 14.38
N ASP A 457 9.06 -25.49 14.87
CA ASP A 457 10.45 -25.90 14.65
C ASP A 457 10.79 -26.08 13.16
N LEU A 458 9.76 -26.40 12.34
CA LEU A 458 9.83 -26.61 10.90
C LEU A 458 9.56 -25.34 10.08
N MET A 459 9.43 -24.18 10.72
CA MET A 459 9.18 -22.93 10.04
C MET A 459 10.26 -22.65 8.99
N ARG A 460 9.84 -22.28 7.79
CA ARG A 460 10.71 -21.88 6.68
C ARG A 460 9.96 -21.05 5.64
N PRO A 461 10.64 -20.12 4.96
CA PRO A 461 10.09 -19.49 3.78
C PRO A 461 9.92 -20.53 2.66
N SER A 462 8.84 -20.41 1.90
CA SER A 462 8.57 -21.20 0.71
C SER A 462 7.98 -20.29 -0.38
N MET A 463 8.38 -20.53 -1.63
CA MET A 463 7.69 -19.92 -2.76
C MET A 463 6.35 -20.64 -2.92
N GLN A 464 5.26 -19.90 -2.76
CA GLN A 464 3.92 -20.40 -2.98
C GLN A 464 3.33 -19.69 -4.19
N LYS A 465 2.65 -20.45 -5.06
CA LYS A 465 1.77 -19.84 -6.06
C LYS A 465 0.68 -19.10 -5.30
N GLU A 466 0.51 -17.82 -5.58
CA GLU A 466 -0.64 -17.10 -5.08
C GLU A 466 -1.89 -17.80 -5.57
N GLN A 467 -2.82 -18.03 -4.66
CA GLN A 467 -4.17 -18.41 -5.06
C GLN A 467 -4.71 -17.23 -5.87
N ALA A 468 -5.21 -17.51 -7.08
CA ALA A 468 -5.77 -16.45 -7.93
C ALA A 468 -6.79 -15.66 -7.09
N LYS A 469 -6.60 -14.33 -7.02
CA LYS A 469 -7.62 -13.44 -6.47
C LYS A 469 -8.93 -13.72 -7.22
N SER A 470 -10.06 -13.62 -6.52
CA SER A 470 -11.37 -13.71 -7.16
C SER A 470 -11.44 -12.73 -8.33
N THR A 471 -11.77 -13.22 -9.52
CA THR A 471 -11.95 -12.39 -10.71
C THR A 471 -13.18 -11.51 -10.54
N SER A 472 -13.01 -10.35 -9.91
CA SER A 472 -14.13 -9.43 -9.67
C SER A 472 -14.41 -8.52 -10.85
N ASN A 473 -13.51 -8.43 -11.83
CA ASN A 473 -13.58 -7.45 -12.92
C ASN A 473 -14.36 -7.94 -14.16
N LEU A 474 -14.74 -9.21 -14.22
CA LEU A 474 -15.44 -9.82 -15.34
C LEU A 474 -16.85 -10.32 -14.98
N PRO A 475 -17.80 -10.28 -15.93
CA PRO A 475 -19.15 -10.77 -15.69
C PRO A 475 -19.11 -12.30 -15.60
N PHE A 476 -19.75 -12.83 -14.56
CA PHE A 476 -19.89 -14.27 -14.36
C PHE A 476 -21.29 -14.69 -14.79
N VAL A 477 -21.39 -15.62 -15.73
CA VAL A 477 -22.66 -16.08 -16.30
C VAL A 477 -22.63 -17.57 -16.56
N ALA A 478 -23.71 -18.27 -16.21
CA ALA A 478 -23.85 -19.72 -16.41
C ALA A 478 -22.65 -20.54 -15.92
N GLY A 479 -22.05 -20.17 -14.79
CA GLY A 479 -20.95 -20.91 -14.15
C GLY A 479 -19.54 -20.61 -14.68
N ARG A 480 -19.37 -19.60 -15.54
CA ARG A 480 -18.05 -19.17 -16.03
C ARG A 480 -17.93 -17.65 -16.16
N TYR A 481 -16.71 -17.12 -16.14
CA TYR A 481 -16.44 -15.73 -16.52
C TYR A 481 -16.50 -15.60 -18.05
N SER A 482 -17.18 -14.58 -18.56
CA SER A 482 -17.15 -14.25 -19.99
C SER A 482 -15.92 -13.41 -20.32
N HIS A 483 -15.30 -13.70 -21.46
CA HIS A 483 -14.09 -13.03 -21.92
C HIS A 483 -14.43 -11.97 -22.98
N ILE A 484 -13.68 -10.88 -23.02
CA ILE A 484 -13.87 -9.83 -24.04
C ILE A 484 -13.73 -10.37 -25.47
N ALA A 485 -12.90 -11.39 -25.69
CA ALA A 485 -12.71 -12.03 -26.98
C ALA A 485 -14.01 -12.63 -27.56
N GLU A 486 -14.99 -12.98 -26.70
CA GLU A 486 -16.30 -13.50 -27.10
C GLU A 486 -17.31 -12.38 -27.43
N HIS A 487 -16.99 -11.13 -27.12
CA HIS A 487 -17.90 -9.98 -27.14
C HIS A 487 -17.25 -8.71 -27.75
N VAL A 488 -16.30 -8.88 -28.67
CA VAL A 488 -15.55 -7.76 -29.27
C VAL A 488 -16.49 -6.81 -30.02
N GLU A 489 -17.48 -7.34 -30.72
CA GLU A 489 -18.46 -6.56 -31.47
C GLU A 489 -19.35 -5.73 -30.54
N ASP A 490 -19.82 -6.31 -29.43
CA ASP A 490 -20.61 -5.60 -28.42
C ASP A 490 -19.80 -4.49 -27.75
N PHE A 491 -18.53 -4.77 -27.44
CA PHE A 491 -17.59 -3.80 -26.88
C PHE A 491 -17.36 -2.63 -27.85
N ALA A 492 -17.02 -2.93 -29.11
CA ALA A 492 -16.78 -1.91 -30.14
C ALA A 492 -18.04 -1.06 -30.39
N LEU A 493 -19.21 -1.70 -30.48
CA LEU A 493 -20.48 -1.00 -30.64
C LEU A 493 -20.76 -0.07 -29.45
N GLY A 494 -20.46 -0.50 -28.23
CA GLY A 494 -20.58 0.32 -27.03
C GLY A 494 -19.70 1.57 -27.09
N PHE A 495 -18.43 1.39 -27.47
CA PHE A 495 -17.48 2.49 -27.66
C PHE A 495 -17.96 3.48 -28.72
N GLU A 496 -18.29 3.00 -29.92
CA GLU A 496 -18.71 3.85 -31.04
C GLU A 496 -19.98 4.64 -30.72
N THR A 497 -20.95 3.97 -30.10
CA THR A 497 -22.24 4.58 -29.73
C THR A 497 -22.04 5.70 -28.72
N TYR A 498 -21.23 5.45 -27.68
CA TYR A 498 -20.99 6.44 -26.64
C TYR A 498 -20.07 7.57 -27.11
N ALA A 499 -19.04 7.26 -27.91
CA ALA A 499 -18.17 8.28 -28.51
C ALA A 499 -18.97 9.24 -29.41
N ARG A 500 -19.89 8.72 -30.24
CA ARG A 500 -20.79 9.55 -31.05
C ARG A 500 -21.67 10.44 -30.18
N PHE A 501 -22.25 9.89 -29.11
CA PHE A 501 -23.02 10.66 -28.14
C PHE A 501 -22.21 11.80 -27.50
N LEU A 502 -20.97 11.54 -27.08
CA LEU A 502 -20.07 12.57 -26.53
C LEU A 502 -19.69 13.64 -27.58
N MET A 503 -19.53 13.26 -28.85
CA MET A 503 -19.28 14.20 -29.94
C MET A 503 -20.49 15.09 -30.24
N GLU A 504 -21.70 14.54 -30.19
CA GLU A 504 -22.95 15.30 -30.34
C GLU A 504 -23.23 16.22 -29.15
N ALA A 505 -22.88 15.78 -27.94
CA ALA A 505 -22.94 16.59 -26.72
C ALA A 505 -22.02 17.82 -26.78
N ARG A 506 -21.00 17.83 -27.66
CA ARG A 506 -20.18 19.02 -27.91
C ARG A 506 -20.92 20.08 -28.74
N SER A 507 -21.84 19.67 -29.61
CA SER A 507 -22.55 20.54 -30.55
C SER A 507 -23.96 20.93 -30.10
N LYS A 508 -24.54 20.20 -29.13
CA LYS A 508 -25.81 20.52 -28.46
C LYS A 508 -25.53 20.83 -27.00
N PRO A 509 -26.15 21.87 -26.40
CA PRO A 509 -26.01 22.11 -24.97
C PRO A 509 -26.63 20.94 -24.21
N ILE A 510 -25.80 20.10 -23.59
CA ILE A 510 -26.16 19.48 -22.31
C ILE A 510 -26.24 20.65 -21.31
N ASP A 511 -27.11 20.56 -20.29
CA ASP A 511 -27.33 21.59 -19.28
C ASP A 511 -26.04 22.18 -18.65
N ALA A 512 -24.89 21.51 -18.79
CA ALA A 512 -23.55 21.93 -18.41
C ALA A 512 -22.50 21.33 -19.38
N SER A 513 -21.35 21.97 -19.53
CA SER A 513 -20.20 21.42 -20.27
C SER A 513 -19.69 20.13 -19.60
N LEU A 514 -19.12 19.22 -20.40
CA LEU A 514 -18.56 17.95 -19.92
C LEU A 514 -17.52 18.14 -18.80
N PHE A 515 -16.78 19.25 -18.84
CA PHE A 515 -15.69 19.56 -17.90
C PHE A 515 -16.08 20.52 -16.77
N ASP A 516 -17.36 20.87 -16.66
CA ASP A 516 -17.81 21.80 -15.62
C ASP A 516 -17.55 21.24 -14.21
N GLY A 517 -16.97 22.10 -13.36
CA GLY A 517 -16.59 21.75 -11.98
C GLY A 517 -15.21 21.09 -11.85
N MET A 518 -14.48 20.86 -12.94
CA MET A 518 -13.19 20.14 -12.89
C MET A 518 -11.95 21.03 -12.70
N ALA A 519 -12.11 22.35 -12.79
CA ALA A 519 -11.01 23.29 -12.57
C ALA A 519 -10.54 23.24 -11.11
N GLY A 520 -9.23 23.09 -10.89
CA GLY A 520 -8.63 23.02 -9.55
C GLY A 520 -8.72 21.65 -8.88
N LEU A 521 -9.22 20.62 -9.55
CA LEU A 521 -9.21 19.25 -9.03
C LEU A 521 -7.77 18.77 -8.81
N LEU A 522 -7.54 18.18 -7.64
CA LEU A 522 -6.31 17.46 -7.34
C LEU A 522 -6.46 16.02 -7.83
N VAL A 523 -5.58 15.62 -8.75
CA VAL A 523 -5.54 14.27 -9.31
C VAL A 523 -4.19 13.63 -9.05
N ARG A 524 -4.17 12.31 -8.85
CA ARG A 524 -2.92 11.57 -8.66
C ARG A 524 -2.10 11.61 -9.95
N LYS A 525 -0.79 11.68 -9.82
CA LYS A 525 0.17 11.45 -10.91
C LYS A 525 1.19 10.41 -10.46
N VAL A 526 1.27 9.32 -11.21
CA VAL A 526 2.30 8.30 -11.04
C VAL A 526 3.50 8.68 -11.92
N VAL A 527 4.52 9.28 -11.32
CA VAL A 527 5.73 9.76 -12.05
C VAL A 527 6.74 8.64 -12.34
N ARG A 528 6.63 7.50 -11.67
CA ARG A 528 7.39 6.27 -11.94
C ARG A 528 6.48 5.07 -11.68
N PRO A 529 6.58 4.00 -12.47
CA PRO A 529 5.76 2.80 -12.26
C PRO A 529 5.88 2.27 -10.84
N THR A 530 4.76 1.90 -10.22
CA THR A 530 4.70 1.35 -8.85
C THR A 530 5.64 0.16 -8.67
N GLN A 531 5.83 -0.65 -9.70
CA GLN A 531 6.75 -1.79 -9.70
C GLN A 531 8.21 -1.40 -9.36
N PHE A 532 8.66 -0.21 -9.77
CA PHE A 532 9.98 0.30 -9.39
C PHE A 532 10.10 0.47 -7.87
N TYR A 533 9.09 1.08 -7.24
CA TYR A 533 9.06 1.27 -5.79
C TYR A 533 8.92 -0.06 -5.04
N TYR A 534 8.13 -1.00 -5.57
CA TYR A 534 8.02 -2.35 -5.02
C TYR A 534 9.37 -3.07 -4.97
N PHE A 535 10.11 -3.08 -6.09
CA PHE A 535 11.44 -3.70 -6.12
C PHE A 535 12.45 -2.98 -5.22
N LEU A 536 12.38 -1.66 -5.13
CA LEU A 536 13.20 -0.89 -4.21
C LEU A 536 12.93 -1.27 -2.75
N LEU A 537 11.67 -1.35 -2.35
CA LEU A 537 11.27 -1.76 -0.99
C LEU A 537 11.75 -3.18 -0.67
N ASN A 538 11.58 -4.13 -1.60
CA ASN A 538 12.06 -5.50 -1.42
C ASN A 538 13.58 -5.56 -1.27
N ARG A 539 14.32 -4.79 -2.07
CA ARG A 539 15.78 -4.70 -1.94
C ARG A 539 16.20 -4.13 -0.59
N LEU A 540 15.51 -3.11 -0.10
CA LEU A 540 15.80 -2.50 1.21
C LEU A 540 15.49 -3.45 2.39
N ARG A 541 14.55 -4.38 2.22
CA ARG A 541 14.22 -5.42 3.23
C ARG A 541 15.18 -6.62 3.21
N ASN A 542 15.75 -6.95 2.06
CA ASN A 542 16.59 -8.14 1.86
C ASN A 542 18.05 -8.00 2.35
N HIS A 543 18.50 -6.80 2.70
CA HIS A 543 19.86 -6.57 3.24
C HIS A 543 19.93 -6.60 4.77
N ALA A 544 19.03 -7.37 5.39
CA ALA A 544 19.13 -7.75 6.80
C ALA A 544 20.15 -8.89 6.97
#